data_AF-T1EZY5-F1
#
_entry.id   AF-T1EZY5-F1
#
_cell.length_a   1.000
_cell.length_b   1.000
_cell.length_c   1.000
_cell.angle_alpha   90.00
_cell.angle_beta   90.00
_cell.angle_gamma   90.00
#
_symmetry.space_group_name_H-M   'P 1'
#
loop_
_entity.id
_entity.type
_entity.pdbx_description
1 polymer ?
#
loop_
_entity_poly.entity_id
_entity_poly.type
_entity_poly.pdbx_seq_one_letter_code
_entity_poly.pdbx_strand_id
1 'polypeptide(L)'
;MAIQFLNRIVKVRFSKHPEKKNKWIASIRIGLNDPNWNPSLDARVCSDHFSDEDFNTIGPNFKRKTLKEIAIPCFIDHKYSTTPALLITKYKKAQVRLMEANMKYKNSVKRELRLSKKYNLLLEKVEELKSLNQELTDKLTRFDNKFLDLFKTERKFNLDQKLFATTLHMYSPKAYDFLRSNGLHLPHSRTLRKFRSSLRMQIDHENNDNNDDDNDGNDDNNDDNNNGNDDSDEMLQEPA
;
A
#
# COMPACT_ATOMS: atom_id res chain seq x y z
N MET A 1 10.38 34.08 37.31
CA MET A 1 11.61 34.66 37.88
C MET A 1 12.52 33.53 38.35
N ALA A 2 13.50 33.12 37.55
CA ALA A 2 14.47 32.12 37.96
C ALA A 2 15.70 32.86 38.52
N ILE A 3 15.84 32.89 39.84
CA ILE A 3 17.05 33.39 40.49
C ILE A 3 18.13 32.33 40.26
N GLN A 4 18.95 32.53 39.23
CA GLN A 4 20.20 31.79 39.10
C GLN A 4 21.13 32.29 40.20
N PHE A 5 21.13 31.62 41.35
CA PHE A 5 22.29 31.65 42.23
C PHE A 5 23.42 30.96 41.48
N LEU A 6 24.17 31.73 40.68
CA LEU A 6 25.47 31.32 40.22
C LEU A 6 26.35 31.23 41.47
N ASN A 7 26.38 30.06 42.10
CA ASN A 7 27.36 29.74 43.13
C ASN A 7 28.74 29.97 42.51
N ARG A 8 29.40 31.04 42.93
CA ARG A 8 30.73 31.39 42.45
C ARG A 8 31.67 30.26 42.87
N ILE A 9 32.05 29.41 41.94
CA ILE A 9 32.98 28.31 42.17
C ILE A 9 34.29 28.89 42.74
N VAL A 10 34.60 28.57 43.99
CA VAL A 10 35.84 29.00 44.64
C VAL A 10 36.90 27.95 44.37
N LYS A 11 38.06 28.37 43.85
CA LYS A 11 39.20 27.47 43.62
C LYS A 11 40.04 27.38 44.90
N VAL A 12 39.98 26.23 45.57
CA VAL A 12 40.71 25.93 46.81
C VAL A 12 42.12 25.41 46.47
N ARG A 13 43.16 25.98 47.09
CA ARG A 13 44.55 25.52 46.93
C ARG A 13 44.82 24.27 47.78
N PHE A 14 45.73 23.42 47.32
CA PHE A 14 46.20 22.28 48.12
C PHE A 14 46.80 22.75 49.45
N SER A 15 46.56 21.97 50.51
CA SER A 15 47.12 22.24 51.83
C SER A 15 48.65 22.22 51.80
N LYS A 16 49.28 23.08 52.61
CA LYS A 16 50.73 23.02 52.86
C LYS A 16 51.12 21.82 53.74
N HIS A 17 50.17 21.26 54.49
CA HIS A 17 50.40 20.08 55.32
C HIS A 17 50.43 18.82 54.46
N PRO A 18 51.52 18.03 54.50
CA PRO A 18 51.73 16.89 53.59
C PRO A 18 50.67 15.80 53.76
N GLU A 19 50.21 15.55 54.99
CA GLU A 19 49.21 14.51 55.27
C GLU A 19 47.86 14.80 54.61
N LYS A 20 47.35 16.03 54.77
CA LYS A 20 46.10 16.45 54.13
C LYS A 20 46.22 16.48 52.61
N LYS A 21 47.36 16.95 52.09
CA LYS A 21 47.65 16.94 50.64
C LYS A 21 47.64 15.52 50.07
N ASN A 22 48.28 14.57 50.75
CA ASN A 22 48.33 13.17 50.32
C ASN A 22 46.95 12.51 50.32
N LYS A 23 46.10 12.78 51.33
CA LYS A 23 44.71 12.31 51.36
C LYS A 23 43.92 12.81 50.15
N TRP A 24 44.07 14.08 49.79
CA TRP A 24 43.40 14.64 48.61
C TRP A 24 43.90 14.03 47.31
N ILE A 25 45.22 13.83 47.18
CA ILE A 25 45.80 13.17 46.01
C ILE A 25 45.24 11.76 45.87
N ALA A 26 45.16 10.98 46.96
CA ALA A 26 44.57 9.64 46.94
C ALA A 26 43.11 9.68 46.47
N SER A 27 42.28 10.56 47.02
CA SER A 27 40.87 10.71 46.62
C SER A 27 40.72 11.13 45.16
N ILE A 28 41.57 12.03 44.66
CA ILE A 28 41.53 12.49 43.27
C ILE A 28 42.01 11.40 42.30
N ARG A 29 43.05 10.64 42.65
CA ARG A 29 43.52 9.50 41.84
C ARG A 29 42.43 8.45 41.66
N ILE A 30 41.71 8.13 42.75
CA ILE A 30 40.56 7.22 42.72
C ILE A 30 39.48 7.78 41.80
N GLY A 31 39.15 9.06 41.94
CA GLY A 31 38.11 9.71 41.16
C GLY A 31 38.41 9.87 39.66
N LEU A 32 39.67 10.16 39.31
CA LEU A 32 40.13 10.27 37.91
C LEU A 32 40.43 8.90 37.28
N ASN A 33 40.50 7.83 38.07
CA ASN A 33 41.01 6.53 37.67
C ASN A 33 42.44 6.62 37.05
N ASP A 34 43.27 7.51 37.59
CA ASP A 34 44.67 7.69 37.19
C ASP A 34 45.58 7.58 38.43
N PRO A 35 46.28 6.44 38.63
CA PRO A 35 47.08 6.20 39.82
C PRO A 35 48.36 7.04 39.88
N ASN A 36 48.82 7.57 38.74
CA ASN A 36 50.07 8.32 38.63
C ASN A 36 49.85 9.84 38.66
N TRP A 37 48.59 10.28 38.71
CA TRP A 37 48.25 11.69 38.76
C TRP A 37 48.86 12.40 39.98
N ASN A 38 49.43 13.58 39.78
CA ASN A 38 49.99 14.40 40.84
C ASN A 38 49.70 15.89 40.57
N PRO A 39 49.33 16.68 41.58
CA PRO A 39 49.01 18.09 41.38
C PRO A 39 50.25 18.91 41.02
N SER A 40 50.09 19.82 40.05
CA SER A 40 51.02 20.92 39.82
C SER A 40 51.09 21.86 41.04
N LEU A 41 52.16 22.66 41.16
CA LEU A 41 52.36 23.63 42.25
C LEU A 41 51.18 24.60 42.42
N ASP A 42 50.57 24.99 41.30
CA ASP A 42 49.42 25.90 41.26
C ASP A 42 48.08 25.19 41.12
N ALA A 43 48.04 23.86 41.26
CA ALA A 43 46.81 23.11 41.14
C ALA A 43 45.78 23.57 42.21
N ARG A 44 44.52 23.61 41.81
CA ARG A 44 43.39 23.99 42.67
C ARG A 44 42.23 23.04 42.45
N VAL A 45 41.47 22.81 43.50
CA VAL A 45 40.25 21.99 43.49
C VAL A 45 39.05 22.94 43.58
N CYS A 46 38.03 22.72 42.77
CA CYS A 46 36.79 23.49 42.81
C CYS A 46 36.03 23.24 44.12
N SER A 47 35.37 24.27 44.66
CA SER A 47 34.57 24.18 45.89
C SER A 47 33.45 23.14 45.82
N ASP A 48 32.93 22.88 44.62
CA ASP A 48 31.83 21.94 44.37
C ASP A 48 32.23 20.47 44.64
N HIS A 49 33.53 20.20 44.79
CA HIS A 49 34.03 18.91 45.27
C HIS A 49 34.01 18.81 46.80
N PHE A 50 33.58 19.82 47.54
CA PHE A 50 33.48 19.78 49.00
C PHE A 50 32.04 20.01 49.43
N SER A 51 31.63 19.41 50.54
CA SER A 51 30.33 19.73 51.14
C SER A 51 30.36 21.16 51.69
N ASP A 52 29.24 21.86 51.71
CA ASP A 52 29.16 23.17 52.39
C ASP A 52 29.51 23.05 53.89
N GLU A 53 29.28 21.89 54.49
CA GLU A 53 29.64 21.58 55.88
C GLU A 53 31.16 21.45 56.09
N ASP A 54 31.93 21.24 55.02
CA ASP A 54 33.39 21.16 55.07
C ASP A 54 34.04 22.54 55.20
N PHE A 55 33.28 23.62 55.12
CA PHE A 55 33.78 24.99 55.23
C PHE A 55 33.47 25.60 56.61
N ASN A 56 34.49 26.19 57.22
CA ASN A 56 34.36 27.11 58.34
C ASN A 56 34.03 28.51 57.80
N THR A 57 32.99 29.13 58.33
CA THR A 57 32.66 30.53 58.04
C THR A 57 33.32 31.44 59.08
N ILE A 58 34.20 32.34 58.64
CA ILE A 58 35.03 33.17 59.52
C ILE A 58 34.87 34.67 59.15
N GLY A 59 34.88 35.53 60.18
CA GLY A 59 34.95 36.99 60.05
C GLY A 59 33.59 37.71 60.11
N PRO A 60 33.59 39.04 60.18
CA PRO A 60 32.36 39.83 60.23
C PRO A 60 31.51 39.58 58.98
N ASN A 61 30.24 39.23 59.18
CA ASN A 61 29.27 38.84 58.15
C ASN A 61 29.52 37.49 57.45
N PHE A 62 30.32 36.57 58.03
CA PHE A 62 30.53 35.19 57.50
C PHE A 62 31.02 35.12 56.04
N LYS A 63 31.66 36.19 55.55
CA LYS A 63 32.03 36.32 54.13
C LYS A 63 33.27 35.50 53.73
N ARG A 64 34.11 35.04 54.68
CA ARG A 64 35.27 34.20 54.38
C ARG A 64 34.95 32.75 54.69
N LYS A 65 35.12 31.87 53.71
CA LYS A 65 35.06 30.41 53.88
C LYS A 65 36.48 29.85 53.88
N THR A 66 36.86 29.12 54.91
CA THR A 66 38.09 28.31 54.94
C THR A 66 37.72 26.85 55.09
N LEU A 67 38.50 25.95 54.52
CA LEU A 67 38.15 24.54 54.54
C LEU A 67 38.62 23.89 55.85
N LYS A 68 37.75 23.12 56.50
CA LYS A 68 38.04 22.30 57.69
C LYS A 68 39.22 21.39 57.46
N GLU A 69 39.94 21.05 58.53
CA GLU A 69 41.15 20.23 58.46
C GLU A 69 40.87 18.83 57.90
N ILE A 70 39.76 18.22 58.32
CA ILE A 70 39.32 16.88 57.94
C ILE A 70 38.62 16.79 56.57
N ALA A 71 38.37 17.91 55.90
CA ALA A 71 37.65 17.94 54.65
C ALA A 71 38.45 17.27 53.51
N ILE A 72 37.78 16.38 52.79
CA ILE A 72 38.32 15.61 51.66
C ILE A 72 37.42 15.86 50.44
N PRO A 73 37.98 16.13 49.24
CA PRO A 73 37.17 16.34 48.06
C PRO A 73 36.38 15.07 47.70
N CYS A 74 35.08 15.19 47.54
CA CYS A 74 34.21 14.23 46.87
C CYS A 74 34.36 14.40 45.36
N PHE A 75 34.97 13.41 44.70
CA PHE A 75 35.22 13.47 43.26
C PHE A 75 33.97 13.03 42.48
N ILE A 76 32.96 13.90 42.45
CA ILE A 76 31.86 13.78 41.49
C ILE A 76 32.31 14.46 40.20
N ASP A 77 32.39 13.69 39.11
CA ASP A 77 32.78 14.19 37.78
C ASP A 77 31.80 15.31 37.37
N HIS A 78 32.31 16.55 37.26
CA HIS A 78 31.54 17.68 36.74
C HIS A 78 31.34 17.61 35.22
N LYS A 79 31.49 16.44 34.56
CA LYS A 79 31.11 16.21 33.16
C LYS A 79 29.69 16.66 32.80
N TYR A 80 28.81 16.75 33.79
CA TYR A 80 27.45 17.29 33.63
C TYR A 80 27.38 18.82 33.60
N SER A 81 28.48 19.52 33.90
CA SER A 81 28.62 20.97 33.72
C SER A 81 28.87 21.30 32.24
N THR A 82 27.95 20.88 31.37
CA THR A 82 27.85 21.48 30.04
C THR A 82 27.43 22.92 30.21
N THR A 83 28.15 23.84 29.56
CA THR A 83 27.72 25.23 29.49
C THR A 83 26.30 25.30 28.92
N PRO A 84 25.44 26.23 29.37
CA PRO A 84 24.07 26.35 28.88
C PRO A 84 23.98 26.40 27.34
N ALA A 85 24.97 27.01 26.67
CA ALA A 85 25.08 27.06 25.22
C ALA A 85 25.25 25.67 24.56
N LEU A 86 26.06 24.78 25.15
CA LEU A 86 26.24 23.42 24.65
C LEU A 86 24.97 22.59 24.82
N LEU A 87 24.27 22.77 25.95
CA LEU A 87 23.00 22.08 26.20
C LEU A 87 21.92 22.50 25.20
N ILE A 88 21.78 23.81 24.97
CA ILE A 88 20.84 24.36 23.97
C ILE A 88 21.14 23.79 22.58
N THR A 89 22.41 23.71 22.20
CA THR A 89 22.82 23.16 20.89
C THR A 89 22.47 21.68 20.77
N LYS A 90 22.74 20.89 21.81
CA LYS A 90 22.37 19.46 21.85
C LYS A 90 20.86 19.26 21.76
N TYR A 91 20.08 20.07 22.50
CA TYR A 91 18.62 20.03 22.47
C TYR A 91 18.07 20.33 21.07
N LYS A 92 18.52 21.42 20.44
CA LYS A 92 18.12 21.77 19.07
C LYS A 92 18.45 20.65 18.07
N LYS A 93 19.63 20.04 18.18
CA LYS A 93 20.02 18.91 17.33
C LYS A 93 19.13 17.68 17.55
N ALA A 94 18.75 17.40 18.80
CA ALA A 94 17.83 16.32 19.12
C ALA A 94 16.42 16.59 18.58
N GLN A 95 15.92 17.83 18.69
CA GLN A 95 14.63 18.23 18.12
C GLN A 95 14.57 18.02 16.60
N VAL A 96 15.60 18.45 15.87
CA VAL A 96 15.65 18.26 14.41
C VAL A 96 15.64 16.78 14.06
N ARG A 97 16.45 15.95 14.74
CA ARG A 97 16.46 14.49 14.53
C ARG A 97 15.10 13.85 14.80
N LEU A 98 14.41 14.28 15.85
CA LEU A 98 13.05 13.82 16.19
C LEU A 98 12.07 14.18 15.07
N MET A 99 12.13 15.41 14.56
CA MET A 99 11.27 15.88 13.48
C MET A 99 11.51 15.07 12.19
N GLU A 100 12.76 14.85 11.81
CA GLU A 100 13.12 14.03 10.66
C GLU A 100 12.65 12.57 10.80
N ALA A 101 12.85 11.97 11.97
CA ALA A 101 12.39 10.62 12.27
C ALA A 101 10.85 10.52 12.18
N ASN A 102 10.13 11.49 12.75
CA ASN A 102 8.67 11.56 12.67
C ASN A 102 8.17 11.72 11.23
N MET A 103 8.84 12.54 10.41
CA MET A 103 8.50 12.67 9.00
C MET A 103 8.70 11.36 8.25
N LYS A 104 9.82 10.67 8.47
CA LYS A 104 10.09 9.35 7.87
C LYS A 104 9.04 8.33 8.28
N TYR A 105 8.68 8.28 9.57
CA TYR A 105 7.63 7.40 10.08
C TYR A 105 6.29 7.67 9.40
N LYS A 106 5.84 8.93 9.35
CA LYS A 106 4.58 9.30 8.67
C LYS A 106 4.58 8.90 7.21
N ASN A 107 5.69 9.09 6.50
CA ASN A 107 5.81 8.70 5.10
C ASN A 107 5.81 7.18 4.93
N SER A 108 6.43 6.43 5.85
CA SER A 108 6.39 4.97 5.86
C SER A 108 4.97 4.44 6.03
N VAL A 109 4.23 4.97 7.01
CA VAL A 109 2.81 4.59 7.25
C VAL A 109 1.95 4.88 6.02
N LYS A 110 2.13 6.05 5.38
CA LYS A 110 1.41 6.37 4.14
C LYS A 110 1.76 5.41 2.99
N ARG A 111 3.02 5.02 2.86
CA ARG A 111 3.47 4.04 1.86
C ARG A 111 2.83 2.69 2.10
N GLU A 112 2.85 2.22 3.33
CA GLU A 112 2.25 0.95 3.73
C GLU A 112 0.75 0.94 3.45
N LEU A 113 0.04 2.01 3.79
CA LEU A 113 -1.39 2.15 3.48
C LEU A 113 -1.68 2.06 1.97
N ARG A 114 -0.87 2.71 1.13
CA ARG A 114 -1.01 2.62 -0.35
C ARG A 114 -0.78 1.20 -0.85
N LEU A 115 0.23 0.52 -0.31
CA LEU A 115 0.52 -0.87 -0.68
C LEU A 115 -0.59 -1.82 -0.24
N SER A 116 -1.12 -1.65 0.96
CA SER A 116 -2.26 -2.42 1.46
C SER A 116 -3.50 -2.24 0.59
N LYS A 117 -3.83 -1.00 0.20
CA LYS A 117 -4.92 -0.74 -0.75
C LYS A 117 -4.70 -1.42 -2.10
N LYS A 118 -3.50 -1.30 -2.66
CA LYS A 118 -3.15 -1.95 -3.94
C LYS A 118 -3.24 -3.48 -3.84
N TYR A 119 -2.82 -4.05 -2.70
CA TYR A 119 -2.91 -5.47 -2.43
C TYR A 119 -4.37 -5.94 -2.42
N ASN A 120 -5.25 -5.24 -1.70
CA ASN A 120 -6.68 -5.58 -1.65
C ASN A 120 -7.34 -5.50 -3.04
N LEU A 121 -7.05 -4.45 -3.81
CA LEU A 121 -7.54 -4.34 -5.19
C LEU A 121 -7.06 -5.48 -6.08
N LEU A 122 -5.80 -5.89 -5.93
CA LEU A 122 -5.25 -7.01 -6.70
C LEU A 122 -5.87 -8.34 -6.27
N LEU A 123 -6.15 -8.51 -4.98
CA LEU A 123 -6.79 -9.70 -4.43
C LEU A 123 -8.20 -9.87 -5.01
N GLU A 124 -9.00 -8.80 -4.96
CA GLU A 124 -10.33 -8.76 -5.59
C GLU A 124 -10.25 -9.12 -7.08
N LYS A 125 -9.28 -8.54 -7.81
CA LYS A 125 -9.13 -8.85 -9.23
C LYS A 125 -8.81 -10.32 -9.50
N VAL A 126 -8.01 -10.94 -8.64
CA VAL A 126 -7.67 -12.37 -8.75
C VAL A 126 -8.90 -13.23 -8.48
N GLU A 127 -9.73 -12.85 -7.52
CA GLU A 127 -10.98 -13.56 -7.21
C GLU A 127 -11.99 -13.47 -8.35
N GLU A 128 -12.15 -12.28 -8.96
CA GLU A 128 -12.96 -12.10 -10.17
C GLU A 128 -12.49 -13.01 -11.31
N LEU A 129 -11.18 -13.02 -11.59
CA LEU A 129 -10.61 -13.83 -12.67
C LEU A 129 -10.78 -15.33 -12.41
N LYS A 130 -10.69 -15.77 -11.15
CA LYS A 130 -10.98 -17.16 -10.77
C LYS A 130 -12.46 -17.51 -11.02
N SER A 131 -13.37 -16.62 -10.62
CA SER A 131 -14.80 -16.81 -10.87
C SER A 131 -15.11 -16.91 -12.36
N LEU A 132 -14.56 -15.99 -13.16
CA LEU A 132 -14.72 -15.99 -14.62
C LEU A 132 -14.14 -17.25 -15.27
N ASN A 133 -12.94 -17.67 -14.85
CA ASN A 133 -12.34 -18.90 -15.36
C ASN A 133 -13.16 -20.13 -14.99
N GLN A 134 -13.75 -20.17 -13.80
CA GLN A 134 -14.64 -21.26 -13.40
C GLN A 134 -15.89 -21.28 -14.29
N GLU A 135 -16.53 -20.13 -14.51
CA GLU A 135 -17.69 -20.03 -15.38
C GLU A 135 -17.38 -20.47 -16.83
N LEU A 136 -16.24 -20.04 -17.37
CA LEU A 136 -15.78 -20.46 -18.69
C LEU A 136 -15.52 -21.98 -18.75
N THR A 137 -14.92 -22.53 -17.70
CA THR A 137 -14.68 -23.97 -17.57
C THR A 137 -16.00 -24.74 -17.54
N ASP A 138 -16.99 -24.26 -16.79
CA ASP A 138 -18.31 -24.87 -16.72
C ASP A 138 -19.07 -24.79 -18.06
N LYS A 139 -18.91 -23.70 -18.82
CA LYS A 139 -19.45 -23.61 -20.19
C LYS A 139 -18.77 -24.59 -21.13
N LEU A 140 -17.45 -24.73 -21.03
CA LEU A 140 -16.66 -25.67 -21.82
C LEU A 140 -17.00 -27.14 -21.48
N THR A 141 -17.25 -27.47 -20.21
CA THR A 141 -17.61 -28.84 -19.81
C THR A 141 -19.00 -29.24 -20.29
N ARG A 142 -19.94 -28.29 -20.35
CA ARG A 142 -21.29 -28.50 -20.91
C ARG A 142 -21.29 -28.60 -22.44
N PHE A 143 -20.25 -28.08 -23.09
CA PHE A 143 -20.16 -28.10 -24.53
C PHE A 143 -19.88 -29.52 -25.02
N ASP A 144 -20.78 -30.04 -25.86
CA ASP A 144 -20.62 -31.38 -26.42
C ASP A 144 -19.53 -31.39 -27.49
N ASN A 145 -18.38 -31.98 -27.16
CA ASN A 145 -17.26 -32.12 -28.08
C ASN A 145 -17.61 -32.91 -29.35
N LYS A 146 -18.67 -33.73 -29.32
CA LYS A 146 -19.20 -34.41 -30.51
C LYS A 146 -19.63 -33.43 -31.60
N PHE A 147 -20.04 -32.21 -31.22
CA PHE A 147 -20.33 -31.15 -32.19
C PHE A 147 -19.10 -30.81 -33.03
N LEU A 148 -17.91 -30.75 -32.42
CA LEU A 148 -16.68 -30.46 -33.14
C LEU A 148 -16.30 -31.61 -34.08
N ASP A 149 -16.55 -32.86 -33.68
CA ASP A 149 -16.31 -34.04 -34.53
C ASP A 149 -17.05 -33.96 -35.86
N LEU A 150 -18.27 -33.38 -35.87
CA LEU A 150 -19.03 -33.17 -37.11
C LEU A 150 -18.28 -32.30 -38.12
N PHE A 151 -17.31 -31.48 -37.72
CA PHE A 151 -16.57 -30.60 -38.61
C PHE A 151 -15.06 -30.93 -38.67
N LYS A 152 -14.63 -32.14 -38.29
CA LYS A 152 -13.20 -32.56 -38.30
C LYS A 152 -12.69 -33.07 -39.65
N THR A 153 -13.03 -32.40 -40.76
CA THR A 153 -12.51 -32.66 -42.13
C THR A 153 -13.08 -33.88 -42.86
N GLU A 154 -14.36 -33.81 -43.26
CA GLU A 154 -14.89 -34.63 -44.35
C GLU A 154 -14.74 -33.92 -45.70
N ARG A 155 -14.46 -34.69 -46.77
CA ARG A 155 -14.35 -34.14 -48.15
C ARG A 155 -15.66 -33.53 -48.67
N LYS A 156 -16.80 -33.92 -48.11
CA LYS A 156 -18.13 -33.44 -48.52
C LYS A 156 -18.95 -33.11 -47.29
N PHE A 157 -19.62 -31.97 -47.32
CA PHE A 157 -20.53 -31.58 -46.25
C PHE A 157 -21.86 -32.32 -46.37
N ASN A 158 -22.32 -32.90 -45.27
CA ASN A 158 -23.66 -33.49 -45.15
C ASN A 158 -24.74 -32.38 -45.12
N LEU A 159 -26.02 -32.79 -45.14
CA LEU A 159 -27.13 -31.84 -45.18
C LEU A 159 -27.18 -30.98 -43.91
N ASP A 160 -27.02 -31.59 -42.74
CA ASP A 160 -27.09 -30.92 -41.43
C ASP A 160 -25.98 -29.88 -41.24
N GLN A 161 -24.75 -30.20 -41.66
CA GLN A 161 -23.62 -29.27 -41.66
C GLN A 161 -23.88 -28.07 -42.58
N LYS A 162 -24.49 -28.28 -43.75
CA LYS A 162 -24.84 -27.20 -44.68
C LYS A 162 -25.99 -26.35 -44.15
N LEU A 163 -27.01 -26.97 -43.54
CA LEU A 163 -28.12 -26.27 -42.90
C LEU A 163 -27.60 -25.43 -41.74
N PHE A 164 -26.85 -26.02 -40.82
CA PHE A 164 -26.21 -25.30 -39.71
C PHE A 164 -25.36 -24.11 -40.21
N ALA A 165 -24.47 -24.35 -41.17
CA ALA A 165 -23.60 -23.32 -41.73
C ALA A 165 -24.39 -22.20 -42.42
N THR A 166 -25.50 -22.55 -43.10
CA THR A 166 -26.40 -21.58 -43.72
C THR A 166 -27.09 -20.75 -42.66
N THR A 167 -27.70 -21.39 -41.66
CA THR A 167 -28.39 -20.75 -40.54
C THR A 167 -27.46 -19.82 -39.78
N LEU A 168 -26.25 -20.27 -39.42
CA LEU A 168 -25.23 -19.46 -38.76
C LEU A 168 -24.84 -18.23 -39.61
N HIS A 169 -24.61 -18.42 -40.91
CA HIS A 169 -24.31 -17.31 -41.82
C HIS A 169 -25.52 -16.37 -42.01
N MET A 170 -26.76 -16.83 -41.83
CA MET A 170 -27.94 -15.95 -41.86
C MET A 170 -28.00 -15.07 -40.62
N TYR A 171 -27.81 -15.65 -39.43
CA TYR A 171 -27.87 -14.90 -38.17
C TYR A 171 -26.68 -13.94 -38.00
N SER A 172 -25.47 -14.37 -38.34
CA SER A 172 -24.29 -13.52 -38.23
C SER A 172 -23.18 -13.97 -39.18
N PRO A 173 -23.02 -13.30 -40.35
CA PRO A 173 -21.88 -13.52 -41.23
C PRO A 173 -20.53 -13.31 -40.52
N LYS A 174 -20.47 -12.37 -39.57
CA LYS A 174 -19.25 -12.11 -38.78
C LYS A 174 -18.89 -13.29 -37.88
N ALA A 175 -19.88 -13.89 -37.20
CA ALA A 175 -19.65 -15.08 -36.37
C ALA A 175 -19.26 -16.28 -37.22
N TYR A 176 -19.86 -16.41 -38.41
CA TYR A 176 -19.50 -17.44 -39.38
C TYR A 176 -18.04 -17.33 -39.82
N ASP A 177 -17.62 -16.14 -40.25
CA ASP A 177 -16.25 -15.89 -40.70
C ASP A 177 -15.24 -16.08 -39.56
N PHE A 178 -15.61 -15.69 -38.34
CA PHE A 178 -14.80 -15.92 -37.14
C PHE A 178 -14.58 -17.42 -36.87
N LEU A 179 -15.65 -18.22 -36.83
CA LEU A 179 -15.54 -19.66 -36.57
C LEU A 179 -14.75 -20.37 -37.67
N ARG A 180 -14.97 -19.98 -38.93
CA ARG A 180 -14.24 -20.52 -40.09
C ARG A 180 -12.74 -20.17 -40.04
N SER A 181 -12.39 -18.95 -39.64
CA SER A 181 -10.99 -18.50 -39.55
C SER A 181 -10.26 -19.11 -38.35
N ASN A 182 -10.98 -19.43 -37.27
CA ASN A 182 -10.42 -20.02 -36.05
C ASN A 182 -10.44 -21.56 -36.04
N GLY A 183 -10.50 -22.21 -37.21
CA GLY A 183 -10.21 -23.64 -37.36
C GLY A 183 -11.43 -24.56 -37.43
N LEU A 184 -12.66 -24.05 -37.41
CA LEU A 184 -13.85 -24.88 -37.70
C LEU A 184 -13.99 -25.06 -39.21
N HIS A 185 -13.98 -26.30 -39.71
CA HIS A 185 -14.09 -26.60 -41.14
C HIS A 185 -15.52 -26.36 -41.64
N LEU A 186 -15.87 -25.11 -41.92
CA LEU A 186 -17.16 -24.70 -42.46
C LEU A 186 -17.12 -24.59 -44.00
N PRO A 187 -18.26 -24.74 -44.71
CA PRO A 187 -18.36 -24.51 -46.15
C PRO A 187 -17.81 -23.14 -46.58
N HIS A 188 -17.49 -22.95 -47.86
CA HIS A 188 -17.22 -21.58 -48.35
C HIS A 188 -18.55 -20.82 -48.48
N SER A 189 -18.58 -19.50 -48.28
CA SER A 189 -19.78 -18.66 -48.50
C SER A 189 -20.33 -18.79 -49.94
N ARG A 190 -19.46 -19.17 -50.89
CA ARG A 190 -19.83 -19.47 -52.29
C ARG A 190 -20.61 -20.78 -52.39
N THR A 191 -20.19 -21.78 -51.60
CA THR A 191 -20.90 -23.06 -51.46
C THR A 191 -22.25 -22.86 -50.79
N LEU A 192 -22.33 -22.02 -49.75
CA LEU A 192 -23.60 -21.66 -49.11
C LEU A 192 -24.55 -20.95 -50.07
N ARG A 193 -24.06 -20.01 -50.88
CA ARG A 193 -24.87 -19.32 -51.89
C ARG A 193 -25.50 -20.29 -52.88
N LYS A 194 -24.70 -21.22 -53.42
CA LYS A 194 -25.19 -22.28 -54.31
C LYS A 194 -26.23 -23.17 -53.63
N PHE A 195 -25.99 -23.54 -52.37
CA PHE A 195 -26.90 -24.38 -51.60
C PHE A 195 -28.24 -23.68 -51.33
N ARG A 196 -28.23 -22.40 -50.94
CA ARG A 196 -29.45 -21.59 -50.76
C ARG A 196 -30.27 -21.44 -52.04
N SER A 197 -29.60 -21.26 -53.18
CA SER A 197 -30.27 -21.25 -54.49
C SER A 197 -30.94 -22.59 -54.78
N SER A 198 -30.29 -23.71 -54.50
CA SER A 198 -30.86 -25.05 -54.68
C SER A 198 -32.03 -25.34 -53.74
N LEU A 199 -31.94 -24.91 -52.48
CA LEU A 199 -32.97 -25.14 -51.46
C LEU A 199 -34.24 -24.33 -51.74
N ARG A 200 -34.08 -23.08 -52.20
CA ARG A 200 -35.21 -22.22 -52.60
C ARG A 200 -36.03 -22.83 -53.74
N MET A 201 -35.37 -23.44 -54.72
CA MET A 201 -36.05 -24.10 -55.85
C MET A 201 -36.81 -25.38 -55.45
N GLN A 202 -36.49 -26.01 -54.32
CA GLN A 202 -37.22 -27.17 -53.82
C GLN A 202 -38.52 -26.76 -53.13
N ILE A 203 -38.50 -25.64 -52.38
CA ILE A 203 -39.68 -25.08 -51.70
C ILE A 203 -40.70 -24.52 -52.72
N ASP A 204 -40.21 -23.93 -53.81
CA ASP A 204 -41.08 -23.39 -54.87
C ASP A 204 -41.79 -24.50 -55.66
N HIS A 205 -41.28 -25.74 -55.66
CA HIS A 205 -41.93 -26.90 -56.28
C HIS A 205 -42.98 -27.56 -55.37
N GLU A 206 -42.76 -27.64 -54.05
CA GLU A 206 -43.74 -28.23 -53.11
C GLU A 206 -44.96 -27.32 -52.87
N ASN A 207 -44.82 -26.00 -53.07
CA ASN A 207 -45.93 -25.04 -52.94
C ASN A 207 -46.81 -24.92 -54.20
N ASN A 208 -46.40 -25.50 -55.33
CA ASN A 208 -47.13 -25.40 -56.60
C ASN A 208 -48.00 -26.64 -56.89
N ASP A 209 -47.94 -27.68 -56.04
CA ASP A 209 -48.74 -28.91 -56.18
C ASP A 209 -49.97 -28.96 -55.23
N ASN A 210 -50.21 -27.90 -54.43
CA ASN A 210 -51.29 -27.87 -53.42
C ASN A 210 -52.34 -26.76 -53.62
N ASN A 211 -52.38 -26.10 -54.77
CA ASN A 211 -53.38 -25.06 -55.07
C ASN A 211 -54.09 -25.34 -56.38
N ASP A 212 -54.90 -26.40 -56.42
CA ASP A 212 -55.98 -26.57 -57.39
C ASP A 212 -57.06 -27.40 -56.68
N ASP A 213 -57.81 -26.78 -55.78
CA ASP A 213 -59.15 -27.24 -55.39
C ASP A 213 -59.94 -26.04 -54.84
N ASP A 214 -60.83 -25.54 -55.69
CA ASP A 214 -62.10 -24.85 -55.43
C ASP A 214 -62.34 -24.26 -54.03
N ASN A 215 -62.51 -22.94 -53.97
CA ASN A 215 -63.60 -22.42 -53.15
C ASN A 215 -64.22 -21.14 -53.73
N ASP A 216 -65.47 -21.31 -54.12
CA ASP A 216 -66.44 -20.28 -54.48
C ASP A 216 -66.68 -19.33 -53.30
N GLY A 217 -67.14 -18.12 -53.63
CA GLY A 217 -67.35 -17.04 -52.69
C GLY A 217 -68.29 -17.38 -51.52
N ASN A 218 -68.09 -16.71 -50.38
CA ASN A 218 -69.08 -15.76 -49.88
C ASN A 218 -68.55 -14.89 -48.74
N ASP A 219 -69.01 -13.65 -48.78
CA ASP A 219 -69.53 -12.80 -47.70
C ASP A 219 -68.75 -12.50 -46.41
N ASP A 220 -68.81 -11.19 -46.14
CA ASP A 220 -69.17 -10.58 -44.86
C ASP A 220 -68.09 -10.22 -43.84
N ASN A 221 -67.92 -8.90 -43.76
CA ASN A 221 -68.13 -8.08 -42.57
C ASN A 221 -67.01 -8.01 -41.51
N ASN A 222 -66.50 -6.77 -41.47
CA ASN A 222 -66.53 -5.89 -40.31
C ASN A 222 -65.43 -5.92 -39.26
N ASP A 223 -65.16 -4.67 -38.90
CA ASP A 223 -64.95 -4.16 -37.56
C ASP A 223 -63.54 -4.29 -36.97
N ASP A 224 -62.96 -3.10 -36.95
CA ASP A 224 -62.64 -2.39 -35.72
C ASP A 224 -61.24 -2.56 -35.16
N ASN A 225 -60.61 -1.38 -35.14
CA ASN A 225 -59.96 -0.81 -33.96
C ASN A 225 -58.66 -1.47 -33.50
N ASN A 226 -57.73 -0.76 -32.87
CA ASN A 226 -57.43 0.65 -32.70
C ASN A 226 -56.17 0.62 -31.82
N ASN A 227 -55.27 1.58 -32.06
CA ASN A 227 -54.44 2.25 -31.06
C ASN A 227 -53.35 1.52 -30.26
N GLY A 228 -52.27 2.31 -30.09
CA GLY A 228 -51.49 2.41 -28.86
C GLY A 228 -50.05 1.96 -29.04
N ASN A 229 -49.12 2.82 -29.49
CA ASN A 229 -48.33 3.73 -28.64
C ASN A 229 -47.88 3.11 -27.31
N ASP A 230 -46.58 3.00 -27.06
CA ASP A 230 -45.87 4.09 -26.38
C ASP A 230 -44.36 3.77 -26.21
N ASP A 231 -43.56 4.73 -26.66
CA ASP A 231 -42.17 4.95 -26.33
C ASP A 231 -42.05 5.55 -24.91
N SER A 232 -41.07 5.09 -24.12
CA SER A 232 -40.35 5.89 -23.10
C SER A 232 -39.20 5.05 -22.53
N ASP A 233 -37.96 5.27 -22.96
CA ASP A 233 -36.96 6.19 -22.39
C ASP A 233 -36.94 6.19 -20.84
N GLU A 234 -35.99 5.47 -20.23
CA GLU A 234 -34.62 5.89 -19.92
C GLU A 234 -34.56 7.04 -18.89
N MET A 235 -34.27 6.69 -17.63
CA MET A 235 -33.55 7.58 -16.70
C MET A 235 -32.89 6.78 -15.58
N LEU A 236 -31.56 6.74 -15.63
CA LEU A 236 -30.66 6.32 -14.57
C LEU A 236 -30.51 7.44 -13.53
N GLN A 237 -30.50 7.08 -12.24
CA GLN A 237 -29.95 7.92 -11.16
C GLN A 237 -29.04 7.07 -10.27
N GLU A 238 -27.76 7.44 -10.19
CA GLU A 238 -26.81 6.96 -9.17
C GLU A 238 -26.97 7.75 -7.85
N PRO A 239 -26.71 7.14 -6.69
CA PRO A 239 -26.79 7.80 -5.39
C PRO A 239 -25.44 8.36 -4.89
N ALA A 240 -25.56 9.31 -3.95
CA ALA A 240 -24.49 10.04 -3.27
C ALA A 240 -23.70 9.23 -2.22
#